data_AF-A0A967XST5-F1
#
_entry.id   AF-A0A967XST5-F1
#
_cell.length_a   1.000
_cell.length_b   1.000
_cell.length_c   1.000
_cell.angle_alpha   90.00
_cell.angle_beta   90.00
_cell.angle_gamma   90.00
#
_symmetry.space_group_name_H-M   'P 1'
#
loop_
_entity.id
_entity.type
_entity.pdbx_description
1 polymer ?
#
loop_
_entity_poly.entity_id
_entity_poly.type
_entity_poly.pdbx_seq_one_letter_code
_entity_poly.pdbx_strand_id
1 'polypeptide(L)'
;MTESSRLSNKCRYGLRAIFELSLRQTSDPVKIQDIASAQAIPQRFLEIILAELKQGGFVESRRGNKGGYMLARSADDLTVGEVISFFQGDNRKGNNISNNSWNLRGDYVFSKLWKEVSDAITGVYSTTTFAEMVQEELSQSRVYVANYAI
;
A
#
# COMPACT_ATOMS: atom_id res chain seq x y z
N MET A 1 17.86 -18.56 -7.93
CA MET A 1 16.38 -18.50 -8.05
C MET A 1 15.94 -17.21 -7.38
N THR A 2 15.31 -16.35 -8.17
CA THR A 2 14.96 -14.94 -7.92
C THR A 2 13.99 -14.75 -6.75
N GLU A 3 14.44 -14.11 -5.67
CA GLU A 3 13.53 -13.50 -4.69
C GLU A 3 13.30 -12.04 -5.09
N SER A 4 12.35 -11.82 -5.99
CA SER A 4 11.66 -10.54 -6.11
C SER A 4 11.10 -10.20 -4.72
N SER A 5 11.44 -9.02 -4.20
CA SER A 5 10.97 -8.46 -2.93
C SER A 5 9.58 -8.97 -2.51
N ARG A 6 9.51 -9.90 -1.56
CA ARG A 6 8.24 -10.44 -1.05
C ARG A 6 7.52 -9.38 -0.21
N LEU A 7 6.76 -8.49 -0.87
CA LEU A 7 5.76 -7.68 -0.19
C LEU A 7 4.75 -8.61 0.50
N SER A 8 4.52 -8.39 1.79
CA SER A 8 3.57 -9.18 2.57
C SER A 8 2.15 -9.06 1.98
N ASN A 9 1.32 -10.09 2.16
CA ASN A 9 -0.07 -10.04 1.71
C ASN A 9 -0.83 -8.84 2.30
N LYS A 10 -0.51 -8.47 3.55
CA LYS A 10 -1.05 -7.29 4.22
C LYS A 10 -0.70 -6.01 3.46
N CYS A 11 0.57 -5.84 3.09
CA CYS A 11 1.02 -4.67 2.33
C CYS A 11 0.34 -4.62 0.94
N ARG A 12 0.28 -5.74 0.22
CA ARG A 12 -0.40 -5.82 -1.09
C ARG A 12 -1.88 -5.42 -1.01
N TYR A 13 -2.58 -5.91 0.01
CA TYR A 13 -3.99 -5.55 0.22
C TYR A 13 -4.18 -4.12 0.70
N GLY A 14 -3.26 -3.58 1.49
CA GLY A 14 -3.26 -2.16 1.85
C GLY A 14 -3.10 -1.25 0.64
N LEU A 15 -2.17 -1.59 -0.27
CA LEU A 15 -2.01 -0.89 -1.55
C LEU A 15 -3.28 -0.95 -2.40
N ARG A 16 -3.88 -2.14 -2.54
CA ARG A 16 -5.14 -2.30 -3.28
C ARG A 16 -6.30 -1.50 -2.68
N ALA A 17 -6.40 -1.45 -1.35
CA ALA A 17 -7.44 -0.68 -0.68
C ALA A 17 -7.29 0.83 -0.95
N ILE A 18 -6.06 1.36 -0.87
CA ILE A 18 -5.80 2.77 -1.19
C ILE A 18 -6.03 3.06 -2.67
N PHE A 19 -5.61 2.15 -3.55
CA PHE A 19 -5.87 2.26 -4.98
C PHE A 19 -7.36 2.35 -5.29
N GLU A 20 -8.20 1.48 -4.70
CA GLU A 20 -9.65 1.49 -4.89
C GLU A 20 -10.29 2.80 -4.40
N LEU A 21 -9.84 3.33 -3.26
CA LEU A 21 -10.28 4.63 -2.74
C LEU A 21 -9.84 5.78 -3.66
N SER A 22 -8.62 5.69 -4.20
CA SER A 22 -8.08 6.65 -5.15
C SER A 22 -8.81 6.61 -6.49
N LEU A 23 -9.23 5.43 -6.97
CA LEU A 23 -9.95 5.26 -8.22
C LEU A 23 -11.32 5.92 -8.19
N ARG A 24 -12.02 5.82 -7.06
CA ARG A 24 -13.37 6.37 -6.91
C ARG A 24 -13.40 7.90 -6.84
N GLN A 25 -12.28 8.54 -6.48
CA GLN A 25 -12.10 10.01 -6.42
C GLN A 25 -13.29 10.76 -5.81
N THR A 26 -14.01 10.12 -4.88
CA THR A 26 -15.26 10.64 -4.35
C THR A 26 -15.02 11.28 -2.99
N SER A 27 -15.71 12.38 -2.72
CA SER A 27 -15.76 12.98 -1.37
C SER A 27 -16.60 12.14 -0.40
N ASP A 28 -17.35 11.15 -0.90
CA ASP A 28 -18.20 10.31 -0.08
C ASP A 28 -17.46 9.08 0.47
N PRO A 29 -17.70 8.69 1.73
CA PRO A 29 -17.11 7.48 2.28
C PRO A 29 -17.55 6.23 1.52
N VAL A 30 -16.59 5.34 1.25
CA VAL A 30 -16.81 4.06 0.57
C VAL A 30 -17.00 2.95 1.61
N LYS A 31 -18.03 2.12 1.46
CA LYS A 31 -18.26 1.01 2.39
C LYS A 31 -17.17 -0.04 2.22
N ILE A 32 -16.76 -0.64 3.35
CA ILE A 32 -15.74 -1.69 3.36
C ILE A 32 -16.11 -2.89 2.49
N GLN A 33 -17.41 -3.22 2.41
CA GLN A 33 -17.93 -4.30 1.56
C GLN A 33 -17.68 -4.02 0.07
N ASP A 34 -17.79 -2.76 -0.34
CA ASP A 34 -17.59 -2.36 -1.74
C ASP A 34 -16.10 -2.46 -2.09
N ILE A 35 -15.22 -2.02 -1.19
CA ILE A 35 -13.75 -2.13 -1.36
C ILE A 35 -13.32 -3.61 -1.40
N ALA A 36 -13.82 -4.42 -0.45
CA ALA A 36 -13.54 -5.84 -0.37
C ALA A 36 -13.95 -6.58 -1.66
N SER A 37 -15.14 -6.27 -2.18
CA SER A 37 -15.66 -6.87 -3.40
C SER A 37 -14.86 -6.44 -4.63
N ALA A 38 -14.58 -5.15 -4.78
CA ALA A 38 -13.87 -4.60 -5.94
C ALA A 38 -12.43 -5.15 -6.06
N GLN A 39 -11.74 -5.32 -4.93
CA GLN A 39 -10.34 -5.74 -4.91
C GLN A 39 -10.14 -7.24 -4.58
N ALA A 40 -11.24 -8.00 -4.46
CA ALA A 40 -11.26 -9.41 -4.05
C ALA A 40 -10.48 -9.67 -2.75
N ILE A 41 -10.69 -8.81 -1.74
CA ILE A 41 -10.03 -8.89 -0.43
C ILE A 41 -11.04 -9.44 0.59
N PRO A 42 -10.68 -10.45 1.41
CA PRO A 42 -11.55 -10.90 2.48
C PRO A 42 -11.89 -9.75 3.45
N GLN A 43 -13.18 -9.46 3.62
CA GLN A 43 -13.65 -8.28 4.37
C GLN A 43 -13.04 -8.19 5.78
N ARG A 44 -13.01 -9.29 6.53
CA ARG A 44 -12.43 -9.33 7.88
C ARG A 44 -10.95 -8.94 7.90
N PHE A 45 -10.21 -9.28 6.85
CA PHE A 45 -8.79 -8.93 6.76
C PHE A 45 -8.63 -7.48 6.35
N LEU A 46 -9.49 -6.99 5.46
CA LEU A 46 -9.56 -5.58 5.08
C LEU A 46 -9.88 -4.67 6.28
N GLU A 47 -10.70 -5.11 7.23
CA GLU A 47 -10.99 -4.35 8.48
C GLU A 47 -9.73 -4.04 9.28
N ILE A 48 -8.85 -5.04 9.43
CA ILE A 48 -7.57 -4.89 10.14
C ILE A 48 -6.66 -3.91 9.38
N ILE A 49 -6.57 -4.08 8.06
CA ILE A 49 -5.72 -3.27 7.20
C ILE A 49 -6.16 -1.80 7.21
N LEU A 50 -7.47 -1.54 7.06
CA LEU A 50 -8.01 -0.17 7.05
C LEU A 50 -7.88 0.51 8.42
N ALA A 51 -7.94 -0.24 9.52
CA ALA A 51 -7.67 0.29 10.84
C ALA A 51 -6.21 0.76 10.98
N GLU A 52 -5.25 -0.02 10.48
CA GLU A 52 -3.83 0.36 10.46
C GLU A 52 -3.58 1.56 9.54
N LEU A 53 -4.12 1.55 8.32
CA LEU A 53 -4.03 2.68 7.40
C LEU A 53 -4.62 3.97 7.99
N LYS A 54 -5.70 3.85 8.77
CA LYS A 54 -6.27 4.99 9.49
C LYS A 54 -5.33 5.52 10.55
N GLN A 55 -4.67 4.65 11.31
CA GLN A 55 -3.66 5.06 12.29
C GLN A 55 -2.45 5.72 11.62
N GLY A 56 -2.08 5.26 10.43
CA GLY A 56 -1.04 5.86 9.60
C GLY A 56 -1.43 7.17 8.91
N GLY A 57 -2.67 7.63 9.06
CA GLY A 57 -3.15 8.87 8.43
C GLY A 57 -3.35 8.77 6.92
N PHE A 58 -3.47 7.56 6.37
CA PHE A 58 -3.73 7.36 4.93
C PHE A 58 -5.22 7.41 4.59
N VAL A 59 -6.07 6.97 5.52
CA VAL A 59 -7.53 6.93 5.34
C VAL A 59 -8.24 7.49 6.55
N GLU A 60 -9.43 8.02 6.33
CA GLU A 60 -10.37 8.41 7.37
C GLU A 60 -11.60 7.51 7.35
N SER A 61 -12.28 7.41 8.50
CA SER A 61 -13.50 6.63 8.64
C SER A 61 -14.67 7.51 9.08
N ARG A 62 -15.80 7.44 8.39
CA ARG A 62 -17.06 8.08 8.82
C ARG A 62 -18.02 7.03 9.39
N ARG A 63 -18.63 7.33 10.53
CA ARG A 63 -19.66 6.46 11.16
C ARG A 63 -21.05 6.71 10.57
N GLY A 64 -21.94 5.73 10.71
CA GLY A 64 -23.35 5.81 10.32
C GLY A 64 -23.71 4.90 9.13
N ASN A 65 -24.99 4.89 8.75
CA ASN A 65 -25.53 4.01 7.69
C ASN A 65 -24.95 4.32 6.28
N LYS A 66 -24.52 5.58 6.08
CA LYS A 66 -23.76 6.05 4.89
C LYS A 66 -22.27 6.27 5.21
N GLY A 67 -21.78 5.62 6.28
CA GLY A 67 -20.38 5.67 6.68
C GLY A 67 -19.50 4.77 5.81
N GLY A 68 -18.21 4.80 6.07
CA GLY A 68 -17.22 4.10 5.25
C GLY A 68 -15.83 4.69 5.43
N TYR A 69 -14.96 4.42 4.47
CA TYR A 69 -13.59 4.91 4.42
C TYR A 69 -13.37 5.84 3.22
N MET A 70 -12.50 6.82 3.39
CA MET A 70 -12.05 7.73 2.33
C MET A 70 -10.56 8.02 2.51
N LEU A 71 -9.90 8.56 1.49
CA LEU A 71 -8.53 9.02 1.64
C LEU A 71 -8.48 10.21 2.60
N ALA A 72 -7.44 10.25 3.44
CA ALA A 72 -7.21 11.38 4.34
C ALA A 72 -6.59 12.60 3.64
N ARG A 73 -5.97 12.39 2.48
CA ARG A 73 -5.34 13.41 1.63
C ARG A 73 -5.46 13.04 0.16
N SER A 74 -5.14 13.95 -0.77
CA SER A 74 -5.24 13.68 -2.21
C SER A 74 -4.41 12.47 -2.63
N ALA A 75 -4.90 11.73 -3.63
CA ALA A 75 -4.14 10.65 -4.26
C ALA A 75 -2.88 11.16 -4.99
N ASP A 76 -2.85 12.45 -5.35
CA ASP A 76 -1.68 13.12 -5.93
C ASP A 76 -0.56 13.30 -4.90
N ASP A 77 -0.91 13.49 -3.63
CA ASP A 77 0.02 13.71 -2.52
C ASP A 77 0.39 12.41 -1.80
N LEU A 78 -0.10 11.27 -2.28
CA LEU A 78 0.08 9.97 -1.67
C LEU A 78 0.88 9.06 -2.59
N THR A 79 2.06 8.64 -2.11
CA THR A 79 2.96 7.76 -2.87
C THR A 79 2.82 6.30 -2.45
N VAL A 80 3.11 5.40 -3.39
CA VAL A 80 3.19 3.96 -3.11
C VAL A 80 4.28 3.66 -2.08
N GLY A 81 5.42 4.35 -2.19
CA GLY A 81 6.56 4.23 -1.29
C GLY A 81 6.21 4.53 0.18
N GLU A 82 5.38 5.53 0.46
CA GLU A 82 4.95 5.85 1.82
C GLU A 82 4.12 4.72 2.45
N VAL A 83 3.18 4.15 1.70
CA VAL A 83 2.33 3.05 2.18
C VAL A 83 3.14 1.78 2.40
N ILE A 84 4.04 1.46 1.46
CA ILE A 84 4.96 0.34 1.60
C ILE A 84 5.85 0.53 2.84
N SER A 85 6.40 1.73 3.02
CA SER A 85 7.26 2.06 4.16
C SER A 85 6.51 1.99 5.48
N PHE A 86 5.23 2.38 5.51
CA PHE A 86 4.38 2.23 6.69
C PHE A 86 4.21 0.76 7.10
N PHE A 87 3.84 -0.12 6.17
CA PHE A 87 3.68 -1.55 6.46
C PHE A 87 5.01 -2.26 6.77
N GLN A 88 6.12 -1.81 6.18
CA GLN A 88 7.45 -2.34 6.53
C GLN A 88 7.96 -1.79 7.87
N GLY A 89 7.63 -0.54 8.20
CA GLY A 89 7.94 0.10 9.48
C GLY A 89 7.21 -0.54 10.66
N ASP A 90 5.98 -1.03 10.44
CA ASP A 90 5.26 -1.82 11.46
C ASP A 90 5.95 -3.17 11.73
N ASN A 91 6.53 -3.81 10.71
CA ASN A 91 7.37 -5.01 10.91
C ASN A 91 8.66 -4.73 11.71
N ARG A 92 9.10 -3.46 11.84
CA ARG A 92 10.21 -3.09 12.73
C ARG A 92 9.80 -3.03 14.20
N LYS A 93 8.50 -2.97 14.52
CA LYS A 93 8.00 -3.14 15.90
C LYS A 93 7.88 -4.60 16.34
N GLY A 94 8.02 -5.54 15.40
CA GLY A 94 8.05 -6.99 15.65
C GLY A 94 9.45 -7.61 15.77
N ASN A 95 10.51 -6.84 15.54
CA ASN A 95 11.88 -7.26 15.83
C ASN A 95 12.43 -6.40 16.98
N ASN A 96 11.83 -6.56 18.17
CA ASN A 96 12.66 -6.65 19.36
C ASN A 96 13.49 -7.94 19.25
N ILE A 97 14.47 -7.96 18.32
CA ILE A 97 15.70 -8.66 18.62
C ILE A 97 16.25 -7.84 19.78
N SER A 98 15.91 -8.31 20.98
CA SER A 98 16.65 -8.03 22.19
C SER A 98 18.13 -8.05 21.82
N ASN A 99 18.71 -6.86 21.72
CA ASN A 99 19.95 -6.40 22.29
C ASN A 99 20.95 -7.47 22.81
N ASN A 100 21.16 -8.59 22.11
CA ASN A 100 22.16 -9.59 22.47
C ASN A 100 22.43 -10.61 21.34
N SER A 101 22.92 -10.17 20.18
CA SER A 101 23.97 -10.90 19.42
C SER A 101 24.34 -10.12 18.14
N TRP A 102 24.93 -8.93 18.27
CA TRP A 102 25.65 -8.27 17.17
C TRP A 102 27.15 -8.45 17.41
N ASN A 103 27.62 -9.70 17.36
CA ASN A 103 29.03 -10.06 17.51
C ASN A 103 29.47 -11.05 16.41
N LEU A 104 28.82 -11.02 15.24
CA LEU A 104 29.25 -11.80 14.09
C LEU A 104 30.05 -10.92 13.11
N ARG A 105 31.15 -11.48 12.62
CA ARG A 105 32.06 -10.80 11.70
C ARG A 105 31.32 -10.57 10.37
N GLY A 106 31.07 -9.32 10.01
CA GLY A 106 30.44 -8.95 8.73
C GLY A 106 29.08 -8.26 8.83
N ASP A 107 28.45 -8.21 10.01
CA ASP A 107 27.12 -7.59 10.19
C ASP A 107 27.08 -6.12 9.74
N TYR A 108 28.16 -5.36 9.95
CA TYR A 108 28.28 -3.99 9.47
C TYR A 108 28.35 -3.90 7.93
N VAL A 109 29.01 -4.86 7.28
CA VAL A 109 29.18 -4.88 5.82
C VAL A 109 27.87 -5.29 5.15
N PHE A 110 27.20 -6.33 5.68
CA PHE A 110 25.91 -6.76 5.19
C PHE A 110 24.83 -5.72 5.45
N SER A 111 24.78 -5.08 6.62
CA SER A 111 23.78 -4.02 6.87
C SER A 111 23.95 -2.83 5.92
N LYS A 112 25.18 -2.46 5.56
CA LYS A 112 25.44 -1.44 4.53
C LYS A 112 24.95 -1.88 3.15
N LEU A 113 25.28 -3.10 2.74
CA LEU A 113 24.83 -3.67 1.46
C LEU A 113 23.29 -3.75 1.39
N TRP A 114 22.65 -4.22 2.46
CA TRP A 114 21.18 -4.31 2.53
C TRP A 114 20.52 -2.94 2.53
N LYS A 115 21.17 -1.92 3.11
CA LYS A 115 20.71 -0.55 3.03
C LYS A 115 20.79 -0.02 1.60
N GLU A 116 21.91 -0.21 0.89
CA GLU A 116 22.06 0.21 -0.50
C GLU A 116 21.06 -0.48 -1.44
N VAL A 117 20.82 -1.78 -1.24
CA VAL A 117 19.78 -2.52 -1.99
C VAL A 117 18.38 -1.98 -1.67
N SER A 118 18.08 -1.71 -0.40
CA SER A 118 16.80 -1.12 0.01
C SER A 118 16.62 0.28 -0.59
N ASP A 119 17.64 1.12 -0.58
CA ASP A 119 17.59 2.48 -1.10
C ASP A 119 17.36 2.48 -2.62
N ALA A 120 17.99 1.55 -3.36
CA ALA A 120 17.78 1.38 -4.79
C ALA A 120 16.35 0.89 -5.12
N ILE A 121 15.80 -0.03 -4.33
CA ILE A 121 14.42 -0.53 -4.51
C ILE A 121 13.40 0.56 -4.12
N THR A 122 13.63 1.27 -3.01
CA THR A 122 12.78 2.36 -2.54
C THR A 122 12.75 3.52 -3.54
N GLY A 123 13.87 3.77 -4.24
CA GLY A 123 13.94 4.79 -5.30
C GLY A 123 13.01 4.55 -6.48
N VAL A 124 12.60 3.30 -6.75
CA VAL A 124 11.64 2.99 -7.82
C VAL A 124 10.19 3.23 -7.36
N TYR A 125 9.90 3.01 -6.07
CA TYR A 125 8.54 3.15 -5.53
C TYR A 125 8.23 4.56 -4.98
N SER A 126 9.25 5.41 -4.77
CA SER A 126 9.08 6.70 -4.09
C SER A 126 8.49 7.80 -4.98
N THR A 127 8.64 7.72 -6.30
CA THR A 127 8.14 8.74 -7.24
C THR A 127 6.73 8.47 -7.75
N THR A 128 6.22 7.23 -7.63
CA THR A 128 4.90 6.90 -8.18
C THR A 128 3.79 7.23 -7.19
N THR A 129 2.87 8.10 -7.62
CA THR A 129 1.67 8.46 -6.85
C THR A 129 0.51 7.54 -7.17
N PHE A 130 -0.47 7.43 -6.27
CA PHE A 130 -1.68 6.67 -6.57
C PHE A 130 -2.50 7.32 -7.70
N ALA A 131 -2.42 8.63 -7.87
CA ALA A 131 -3.02 9.32 -9.00
C ALA A 131 -2.44 8.85 -10.35
N GLU A 132 -1.11 8.71 -10.46
CA GLU A 132 -0.45 8.17 -11.66
C GLU A 132 -0.91 6.75 -11.96
N MET A 133 -1.02 5.89 -10.93
CA MET A 133 -1.51 4.52 -11.11
C MET A 133 -2.97 4.48 -11.58
N VAL A 134 -3.82 5.37 -11.06
CA VAL A 134 -5.22 5.48 -11.50
C VAL A 134 -5.31 5.94 -12.96
N GLN A 135 -4.46 6.89 -13.39
CA GLN A 135 -4.40 7.31 -14.79
C GLN A 135 -3.95 6.18 -15.71
N GLU A 136 -2.97 5.38 -15.28
CA GLU A 136 -2.53 4.20 -16.03
C GLU A 136 -3.67 3.18 -16.21
N GLU A 137 -4.39 2.83 -15.13
CA GLU A 137 -5.52 1.90 -15.18
C GLU A 137 -6.64 2.39 -16.11
N LEU A 138 -6.98 3.69 -16.05
CA LEU A 138 -7.97 4.29 -16.92
C LEU A 138 -7.51 4.30 -18.38
N SER A 139 -6.21 4.52 -18.64
CA SER A 139 -5.64 4.46 -19.99
C SER A 139 -5.69 3.05 -20.57
N GLN A 140 -5.38 2.02 -19.78
CA GLN A 140 -5.43 0.62 -20.22
C GLN A 140 -6.86 0.13 -20.40
N SER A 141 -7.77 0.51 -19.49
CA SER A 141 -9.21 0.24 -19.62
C SER A 141 -9.78 0.85 -20.90
N ARG A 142 -9.36 2.06 -21.27
CA ARG A 142 -9.78 2.75 -22.49
C ARG A 142 -9.26 2.07 -23.77
N VAL A 143 -8.03 1.55 -23.74
CA VAL A 143 -7.46 0.76 -24.85
C VAL A 143 -8.17 -0.58 -25.00
N TYR A 144 -8.58 -1.21 -23.90
CA TYR A 144 -9.32 -2.49 -23.93
C TYR A 144 -10.74 -2.33 -24.48
N VAL A 145 -11.45 -1.25 -24.14
CA VAL A 145 -12.79 -0.95 -24.68
C VAL A 145 -12.72 -0.59 -26.17
N ALA A 146 -11.70 0.18 -26.59
CA ALA A 146 -11.53 0.55 -27.99
C ALA A 146 -11.26 -0.67 -28.91
N ASN A 147 -10.60 -1.71 -28.40
CA ASN A 147 -10.28 -2.92 -29.16
C ASN A 147 -11.44 -3.93 -29.27
N TYR A 148 -12.61 -3.66 -28.66
CA TYR A 148 -13.79 -4.54 -28.74
C TYR A 148 -14.90 -3.98 -29.65
N ALA A 149 -14.71 -2.80 -30.24
CA ALA A 149 -15.63 -2.21 -31.21
C ALA A 149 -15.14 -2.49 -32.64
N ILE A 150 -15.29 -3.73 -33.12
CA ILE A 150 -15.21 -4.10 -34.54
C ILE A 150 -16.47 -4.89 -34.91
#